data_AF-A0A543IJM7-F1
#
_entry.id   AF-A0A543IJM7-F1
#
_cell.length_a   1.000
_cell.length_b   1.000
_cell.length_c   1.000
_cell.angle_alpha   90.00
_cell.angle_beta   90.00
_cell.angle_gamma   90.00
#
_symmetry.space_group_name_H-M   'P 1'
#
loop_
_entity.id
_entity.type
_entity.pdbx_description
1 polymer ?
#
loop_
_entity_poly.entity_id
_entity_poly.type
_entity_poly.pdbx_seq_one_letter_code
_entity_poly.pdbx_strand_id
1 'polypeptide(L)' 'MNAADNGAWCVDPSAYLAELRREFPAFGIIADPARPIWMAVRGNDVFIRATDGHVLRQRLRELSDR' A
#
# COMPACT_ATOMS: atom_id res chain seq x y z
N MET A 1 22.69 -22.55 0.88
CA MET A 1 22.05 -21.70 1.90
C MET A 1 20.59 -21.62 1.53
N ASN A 2 19.73 -22.21 2.37
CA ASN A 2 18.32 -22.51 2.10
C ASN A 2 17.43 -21.31 2.40
N ALA A 3 16.40 -21.09 1.58
CA ALA A 3 15.01 -20.81 2.01
C ALA A 3 14.20 -20.18 0.86
N ALA A 4 13.61 -21.05 0.04
CA ALA A 4 12.30 -20.80 -0.54
C ALA A 4 11.42 -21.96 -0.07
N ASP A 5 10.12 -21.69 0.11
CA ASP A 5 9.06 -22.69 0.35
C ASP A 5 8.68 -23.04 1.81
N ASN A 6 7.94 -22.13 2.47
CA ASN A 6 6.57 -22.35 2.98
C ASN A 6 6.16 -21.30 4.03
N GLY A 7 5.03 -20.64 3.81
CA GLY A 7 4.15 -20.24 4.92
C GLY A 7 4.26 -18.82 5.49
N ALA A 8 4.77 -17.85 4.74
CA ALA A 8 4.56 -16.45 5.09
C ALA A 8 4.04 -15.69 3.87
N TRP A 9 2.75 -15.39 3.84
CA TRP A 9 2.26 -14.15 3.23
C TRP A 9 2.82 -12.92 3.98
N CYS A 10 4.11 -12.90 4.30
CA CYS A 10 4.82 -11.67 4.56
C CYS A 10 5.10 -11.11 3.17
N VAL A 11 4.05 -10.63 2.52
CA VAL A 11 4.18 -9.82 1.31
C VAL A 11 5.09 -8.69 1.74
N ASP A 12 6.32 -8.66 1.21
CA ASP A 12 7.28 -7.64 1.55
C ASP A 12 6.57 -6.29 1.37
N PRO A 13 6.40 -5.47 2.41
CA PRO A 13 5.54 -4.28 2.34
C PRO A 13 6.00 -3.35 1.21
N SER A 14 7.29 -3.41 0.88
CA SER A 14 7.94 -2.78 -0.27
C SER A 14 7.39 -3.26 -1.62
N ALA A 15 7.21 -4.58 -1.79
CA ALA A 15 6.67 -5.17 -3.01
C ALA A 15 5.19 -4.81 -3.17
N TYR A 16 4.42 -4.89 -2.09
CA TYR A 16 3.01 -4.51 -2.08
C TYR A 16 2.82 -3.02 -2.39
N LEU A 17 3.68 -2.16 -1.84
CA LEU A 17 3.71 -0.73 -2.13
C LEU A 17 3.99 -0.47 -3.62
N ALA A 18 4.93 -1.20 -4.21
CA ALA A 18 5.26 -1.07 -5.63
C ALA A 18 4.08 -1.46 -6.53
N GLU A 19 3.35 -2.52 -6.19
CA GLU A 19 2.12 -2.91 -6.90
C GLU A 19 1.05 -1.83 -6.79
N LEU A 20 0.77 -1.37 -5.57
CA LEU A 20 -0.21 -0.30 -5.33
C LEU A 20 0.12 0.98 -6.10
N ARG A 21 1.40 1.35 -6.17
CA ARG A 21 1.84 2.54 -6.90
C ARG A 21 1.74 2.36 -8.43
N ARG A 22 1.79 1.13 -8.95
CA ARG A 22 1.49 0.83 -10.37
C ARG A 22 0.00 0.86 -10.65
N GLU A 23 -0.83 0.34 -9.74
CA GLU A 23 -2.29 0.36 -9.88
C GLU A 23 -2.85 1.79 -9.80
N PHE A 24 -2.26 2.63 -8.95
CA PHE A 24 -2.73 3.97 -8.65
C PHE A 24 -1.65 5.03 -8.87
N PRO A 25 -1.19 5.28 -10.11
CA PRO A 25 -0.09 6.22 -10.39
C PRO A 25 -0.46 7.68 -10.06
N ALA A 26 -1.74 8.00 -9.95
CA ALA A 26 -2.23 9.33 -9.55
C ALA A 26 -2.06 9.62 -8.04
N PHE A 27 -1.75 8.60 -7.25
CA PHE A 27 -1.62 8.70 -5.79
C PHE A 27 -0.21 8.29 -5.37
N GLY A 28 0.45 9.12 -4.56
CA GLY A 28 1.67 8.74 -3.87
C GLY A 28 1.30 7.89 -2.66
N ILE A 29 1.81 6.66 -2.59
CA ILE A 29 1.50 5.73 -1.51
C ILE A 29 2.74 5.60 -0.64
N ILE A 30 2.55 5.77 0.67
CA ILE A 30 3.58 5.74 1.70
C ILE A 30 3.16 4.66 2.69
N ALA A 31 4.03 3.67 2.89
CA ALA A 31 3.89 2.69 3.96
C ALA A 31 5.08 2.84 4.89
N ASP A 32 4.81 3.01 6.18
CA ASP A 32 5.84 2.91 7.20
C ASP A 32 5.88 1.45 7.68
N PRO A 33 7.02 0.75 7.64
CA PRO A 33 7.13 -0.60 8.19
C PRO A 33 7.38 -0.61 9.70
N ALA A 34 7.85 0.51 10.28
CA ALA A 34 8.11 0.62 11.72
C ALA A 34 6.85 0.98 12.52
N ARG A 35 5.82 1.51 11.85
CA ARG A 35 4.50 1.85 12.39
C ARG A 35 3.47 1.33 11.41
N PRO A 36 2.42 0.60 11.83
CA PRO A 36 1.37 0.09 10.95
C PRO A 36 0.51 1.25 10.41
N ILE A 37 1.08 2.05 9.51
CA ILE A 37 0.50 3.27 8.96
C ILE A 37 0.77 3.27 7.46
N TRP A 38 -0.33 3.32 6.73
CA TRP A 38 -0.40 3.39 5.29
C TRP A 38 -1.10 4.69 4.91
N MET A 39 -0.49 5.48 4.02
CA MET A 39 -1.00 6.78 3.62
C MET A 39 -0.99 6.90 2.10
N ALA A 40 -2.09 7.39 1.53
CA ALA A 40 -2.15 7.83 0.16
C ALA A 40 -2.22 9.36 0.13
N VAL A 41 -1.31 9.97 -0.60
CA VAL A 41 -1.26 11.40 -0.92
C VAL A 41 -1.65 11.59 -2.38
N ARG A 42 -2.41 12.65 -2.68
CA ARG A 42 -2.73 13.04 -4.06
C ARG A 42 -2.29 14.48 -4.25
N GLY A 43 -1.22 14.69 -5.01
CA GLY A 43 -0.61 16.02 -5.11
C GLY A 43 -0.02 16.48 -3.77
N ASN A 44 -0.50 17.62 -3.25
CA ASN A 44 0.01 18.23 -2.00
C ASN A 44 -0.79 17.87 -0.75
N ASP A 45 -1.90 17.13 -0.88
CA ASP A 45 -2.79 16.80 0.22
C ASP A 45 -2.78 15.31 0.57
N VAL A 46 -2.78 15.03 1.89
CA VAL A 46 -2.99 13.67 2.41
C VAL A 46 -4.43 13.29 2.17
N PHE A 47 -4.64 12.34 1.28
CA PHE A 47 -5.97 11.95 0.84
C PHE A 47 -6.57 10.89 1.75
N ILE A 48 -5.80 9.85 2.08
CA ILE A 48 -6.25 8.73 2.91
C ILE A 48 -5.15 8.31 3.88
N ARG A 49 -5.52 8.07 5.13
CA ARG A 49 -4.72 7.34 6.11
C ARG A 49 -5.45 6.04 6.49
N ALA A 50 -4.72 4.95 6.51
CA ALA A 50 -5.15 3.64 6.95
C ALA A 50 -4.09 3.03 7.87
N THR A 51 -4.50 2.13 8.75
CA THR A 51 -3.58 1.31 9.55
C THR A 51 -3.08 0.08 8.80
N ASP A 52 -3.68 -0.22 7.64
CA ASP A 52 -3.41 -1.42 6.87
C ASP A 52 -3.44 -1.12 5.36
N GLY A 53 -2.57 -1.79 4.59
CA GLY A 53 -2.45 -1.61 3.14
C GLY A 53 -3.69 -2.10 2.37
N HIS A 54 -4.39 -3.11 2.88
CA HIS A 54 -5.61 -3.63 2.27
C HIS A 54 -6.77 -2.63 2.40
N VAL A 55 -6.89 -2.00 3.58
CA VAL A 55 -7.87 -0.93 3.82
C VAL A 55 -7.55 0.29 2.96
N LEU A 56 -6.27 0.63 2.78
CA LEU A 56 -5.87 1.70 1.87
C LEU A 56 -6.28 1.38 0.43
N ARG A 57 -6.04 0.16 -0.04
CA ARG A 57 -6.37 -0.29 -1.39
C ARG A 57 -7.87 -0.21 -1.68
N GLN A 58 -8.71 -0.66 -0.74
CA GLN A 58 -10.17 -0.58 -0.92
C GLN A 58 -10.63 0.87 -1.08
N ARG A 59 -10.14 1.78 -0.22
CA ARG A 59 -10.48 3.20 -0.32
C ARG A 59 -9.97 3.85 -1.60
N LEU A 60 -8.76 3.51 -2.05
CA LEU A 60 -8.23 3.96 -3.33
C LEU A 60 -9.10 3.47 -4.50
N ARG A 61 -9.54 2.21 -4.45
CA ARG A 61 -10.42 1.64 -5.49
C ARG A 61 -11.78 2.35 -5.53
N GLU A 62 -12.40 2.60 -4.38
CA GLU A 62 -13.66 3.36 -4.29
C GLU A 62 -13.54 4.79 -4.85
N LEU A 63 -12.36 5.40 -4.73
CA LEU A 63 -12.09 6.74 -5.27
C LEU A 63 -11.74 6.74 -6.75
N SER A 64 -11.13 5.68 -7.25
CA SER A 64 -10.79 5.54 -8.67
C SER A 64 -11.97 5.14 -9.54
N ASP A 65 -13.00 4.52 -8.97
CA ASP A 65 -14.23 4.14 -9.69
C ASP A 65 -15.20 5.32 -9.90
N ARG A 66 -14.96 6.46 -9.23
CA ARG A 66 -15.84 7.62 -9.21
C ARG A 66 -15.31 8.79 -10.03
#